data_AF-A0A7C2BT79-F1
#
_entry.id   AF-A0A7C2BT79-F1
#
_cell.length_a   1.000
_cell.length_b   1.000
_cell.length_c   1.000
_cell.angle_alpha   90.00
_cell.angle_beta   90.00
_cell.angle_gamma   90.00
#
_symmetry.space_group_name_H-M   'P 1'
#
loop_
_entity.id
_entity.type
_entity.pdbx_description
1 polymer ?
#
loop_
_entity_poly.entity_id
_entity_poly.type
_entity_poly.pdbx_seq_one_letter_code
_entity_poly.pdbx_strand_id
1 'polypeptide(L)'
;MILAELQSVGLAGLTMVVLGGSFAVILLIASIKLKVTVDPKVEQIHEALPNIDCGACGFPGCGQYAKAVAEDPELLGKCAPGGAETSEKVAEILNLQVSEGGAPQRPIVHCRAHTEDRIYYAKYTLSLIHI
;
A
#
# COMPACT_ATOMS: atom_id res chain seq x y z
N MET A 1 -38.89 -6.92 50.30
CA MET A 1 -37.42 -7.03 50.24
C MET A 1 -36.97 -7.58 48.89
N ILE A 2 -37.38 -8.79 48.49
CA ILE A 2 -36.99 -9.42 47.21
C ILE A 2 -37.41 -8.62 45.95
N LEU A 3 -38.57 -7.95 45.96
CA LEU A 3 -39.01 -7.14 44.81
C LEU A 3 -38.18 -5.86 44.59
N ALA A 4 -37.54 -5.31 45.62
CA ALA A 4 -36.70 -4.11 45.49
C ALA A 4 -35.34 -4.44 44.84
N GLU A 5 -34.80 -5.61 45.17
CA GLU A 5 -33.56 -6.15 44.57
C GLU A 5 -33.75 -6.50 43.09
N LEU A 6 -34.92 -7.01 42.70
CA LEU A 6 -35.21 -7.31 41.28
C LEU A 6 -35.31 -6.04 40.42
N GLN A 7 -35.73 -4.92 41.03
CA GLN A 7 -35.86 -3.63 40.35
C GLN A 7 -34.50 -2.96 40.11
N SER A 8 -33.52 -3.10 41.02
CA SER A 8 -32.15 -2.60 40.83
C SER A 8 -31.37 -3.42 39.80
N VAL A 9 -31.50 -4.75 39.81
CA VAL A 9 -30.91 -5.65 38.81
C VAL A 9 -31.50 -5.42 37.41
N GLY A 10 -32.82 -5.18 37.32
CA GLY A 10 -33.49 -4.80 36.08
C GLY A 10 -33.01 -3.46 35.52
N LEU A 11 -32.84 -2.45 36.38
CA LEU A 11 -32.32 -1.14 35.95
C LEU A 11 -30.86 -1.25 35.47
N ALA A 12 -30.02 -2.01 36.17
CA ALA A 12 -28.62 -2.23 35.79
C ALA A 12 -28.53 -2.93 34.42
N GLY A 13 -29.32 -3.98 34.20
CA GLY A 13 -29.40 -4.67 32.91
C GLY A 13 -29.87 -3.75 31.78
N LEU A 14 -30.88 -2.91 32.03
CA LEU A 14 -31.39 -1.96 31.05
C LEU A 14 -30.32 -0.94 30.64
N THR A 15 -29.57 -0.38 31.61
CA THR A 15 -28.51 0.59 31.29
C THR A 15 -27.39 -0.02 30.44
N MET A 16 -26.99 -1.26 30.70
CA MET A 16 -26.00 -1.98 29.88
C MET A 16 -26.49 -2.20 28.45
N VAL A 17 -27.75 -2.59 28.27
CA VAL A 17 -28.34 -2.81 26.94
C VAL A 17 -28.47 -1.49 26.17
N VAL A 18 -28.85 -0.40 26.84
CA VAL A 18 -28.98 0.91 26.20
C VAL A 18 -27.62 1.44 25.75
N LEU A 19 -26.61 1.39 26.62
CA LEU A 19 -25.25 1.81 26.26
C LEU A 19 -24.69 0.92 25.13
N GLY A 20 -24.72 -0.40 25.30
CA GLY A 20 -24.21 -1.33 24.30
C GLY A 20 -24.93 -1.21 22.95
N GLY A 21 -26.26 -1.11 22.96
CA GLY A 21 -27.07 -0.89 21.77
C GLY A 21 -26.78 0.44 21.09
N SER A 22 -26.60 1.52 21.86
CA SER A 22 -26.26 2.83 21.30
C SER A 22 -24.91 2.79 20.57
N PHE A 23 -23.87 2.20 21.16
CA PHE A 23 -22.58 2.04 20.51
C PHE A 23 -22.66 1.13 19.28
N ALA A 24 -23.42 0.03 19.35
CA ALA A 24 -23.61 -0.86 18.22
C ALA A 24 -24.27 -0.15 17.02
N VAL A 25 -25.33 0.64 17.26
CA VAL A 25 -26.01 1.41 16.22
C VAL A 25 -25.07 2.48 15.63
N ILE A 26 -24.33 3.20 16.47
CA ILE A 26 -23.39 4.24 16.02
C ILE A 26 -22.29 3.62 15.14
N LEU A 27 -21.68 2.51 15.57
CA LEU A 27 -20.64 1.82 14.79
C LEU A 27 -21.18 1.22 13.48
N LEU A 28 -22.41 0.70 13.50
CA LEU A 28 -23.06 0.18 12.30
C LEU A 28 -23.26 1.29 11.26
N ILE A 29 -23.76 2.46 11.68
CA ILE A 29 -23.96 3.61 10.79
C ILE A 29 -22.62 4.10 10.24
N ALA A 30 -21.60 4.21 11.10
CA ALA A 30 -20.26 4.61 10.69
C ALA A 30 -19.67 3.65 9.64
N SER A 31 -19.79 2.34 9.84
CA SER A 31 -19.29 1.32 8.92
C SER A 31 -19.94 1.42 7.53
N ILE A 32 -21.25 1.66 7.46
CA ILE A 32 -21.96 1.77 6.18
C ILE A 32 -21.61 3.09 5.48
N LYS A 33 -21.49 4.19 6.23
CA LYS A 33 -21.18 5.51 5.66
C LYS A 33 -19.73 5.68 5.25
N LEU A 34 -18.79 5.01 5.93
CA LEU A 34 -17.35 5.10 5.68
C LEU A 34 -16.83 3.98 4.76
N LYS A 35 -17.71 3.22 4.13
CA LYS A 35 -17.32 2.19 3.17
C LYS A 35 -16.70 2.87 1.93
N VAL A 36 -15.38 2.99 1.94
CA VAL A 36 -14.60 3.43 0.78
C VAL A 36 -14.78 2.38 -0.31
N THR A 37 -15.26 2.80 -1.46
CA THR A 37 -15.30 1.97 -2.66
C THR A 37 -13.86 1.78 -3.12
N VAL A 38 -13.29 0.61 -2.84
CA VAL A 38 -11.98 0.26 -3.38
C VAL A 38 -12.21 -0.31 -4.77
N ASP A 39 -11.63 0.33 -5.78
CA ASP A 39 -11.71 -0.15 -7.15
C ASP A 39 -11.06 -1.55 -7.23
N PRO A 40 -11.69 -2.53 -7.89
CA PRO A 40 -11.19 -3.91 -7.91
C PRO A 40 -9.80 -4.05 -8.52
N LYS A 41 -9.38 -3.08 -9.34
CA LYS A 41 -8.02 -3.01 -9.90
C LYS A 41 -6.97 -2.68 -8.84
N VAL A 42 -7.31 -1.84 -7.85
CA VAL A 42 -6.38 -1.43 -6.79
C VAL A 42 -6.04 -2.63 -5.90
N GLU A 43 -7.03 -3.46 -5.56
CA GLU A 43 -6.82 -4.72 -4.83
C GLU A 43 -5.89 -5.66 -5.60
N GLN A 44 -6.13 -5.85 -6.90
CA GLN A 44 -5.30 -6.73 -7.74
C GLN A 44 -3.84 -6.26 -7.80
N ILE A 45 -3.64 -4.94 -7.95
CA ILE A 45 -2.29 -4.35 -7.94
C ILE A 45 -1.67 -4.52 -6.56
N HIS A 46 -2.41 -4.30 -5.47
CA HIS A 46 -1.93 -4.48 -4.10
C HIS A 46 -1.51 -5.92 -3.79
N GLU A 47 -2.25 -6.91 -4.30
CA GLU A 47 -1.88 -8.33 -4.17
C GLU A 47 -0.61 -8.70 -4.96
N ALA A 48 -0.37 -8.03 -6.09
CA ALA A 48 0.86 -8.20 -6.87
C ALA A 48 2.09 -7.55 -6.20
N LEU A 49 1.88 -6.64 -5.23
CA LEU A 49 2.95 -5.95 -4.51
C LEU A 49 3.51 -6.77 -3.34
N PRO A 50 4.77 -6.50 -2.92
CA PRO A 50 5.40 -7.20 -1.80
C PRO A 50 4.84 -6.82 -0.42
N ASN A 51 3.97 -5.79 -0.32
CA ASN A 51 3.26 -5.37 0.91
C ASN A 51 4.15 -5.12 2.13
N ILE A 52 5.32 -4.51 1.89
CA ILE A 52 6.31 -4.17 2.94
C ILE A 52 6.30 -2.70 3.37
N ASP A 53 5.45 -1.85 2.77
CA ASP A 53 5.28 -0.43 3.12
C ASP A 53 6.60 0.36 3.28
N CYS A 54 7.59 0.06 2.43
CA CYS A 54 8.95 0.60 2.57
C CYS A 54 9.15 2.05 2.12
N GLY A 55 8.17 2.66 1.45
CA GLY A 55 8.24 4.05 0.98
C GLY A 55 9.21 4.33 -0.19
N ALA A 56 9.90 3.32 -0.73
CA ALA A 56 10.89 3.50 -1.79
C ALA A 56 10.31 4.09 -3.09
N CYS A 57 9.01 3.89 -3.34
CA CYS A 57 8.30 4.45 -4.48
C CYS A 57 7.81 5.90 -4.27
N GLY A 58 8.04 6.50 -3.11
CA GLY A 58 7.58 7.86 -2.77
C GLY A 58 6.17 7.94 -2.18
N PHE A 59 5.54 6.79 -1.89
CA PHE A 59 4.21 6.70 -1.29
C PHE A 59 4.27 6.10 0.13
N PRO A 60 3.37 6.51 1.04
CA PRO A 60 3.40 6.09 2.44
C PRO A 60 3.08 4.60 2.66
N GLY A 61 2.55 3.89 1.65
CA GLY A 61 2.28 2.46 1.73
C GLY A 61 1.95 1.84 0.37
N CYS A 62 1.99 0.51 0.31
CA CYS A 62 1.73 -0.30 -0.88
C CYS A 62 0.31 -0.08 -1.41
N GLY A 63 -0.70 0.06 -0.53
CA GLY A 63 -2.08 0.36 -0.94
C GLY A 63 -2.25 1.74 -1.60
N GLN A 64 -1.52 2.74 -1.11
CA GLN A 64 -1.55 4.08 -1.71
C GLN A 64 -0.80 4.12 -3.04
N TYR A 65 0.31 3.40 -3.15
CA TYR A 65 0.99 3.21 -4.42
C TYR A 65 0.12 2.46 -5.42
N ALA A 66 -0.57 1.39 -5.01
CA ALA A 66 -1.48 0.63 -5.89
C ALA A 66 -2.60 1.52 -6.45
N LYS A 67 -3.16 2.40 -5.61
CA LYS A 67 -4.14 3.40 -6.04
C LYS A 67 -3.54 4.42 -7.00
N ALA A 68 -2.38 4.98 -6.67
CA ALA A 68 -1.71 5.97 -7.51
C ALA A 68 -1.33 5.40 -8.88
N VAL A 69 -0.86 4.14 -8.94
CA VAL A 69 -0.51 3.46 -10.20
C VAL A 69 -1.76 3.08 -11.01
N ALA A 70 -2.90 2.83 -10.35
CA ALA A 70 -4.17 2.62 -11.04
C ALA A 70 -4.72 3.91 -11.68
N GLU A 71 -4.45 5.07 -11.08
CA GLU A 71 -4.84 6.39 -11.60
C GLU A 71 -3.84 6.92 -12.64
N ASP A 72 -2.54 6.73 -12.40
CA ASP A 72 -1.44 7.19 -13.25
C ASP A 72 -0.47 6.02 -13.57
N PRO A 73 -0.59 5.40 -14.75
CA PRO A 73 0.25 4.28 -15.15
C PRO A 73 1.71 4.66 -15.43
N GLU A 74 2.09 5.95 -15.47
CA GLU A 74 3.49 6.36 -15.59
C GLU A 74 4.32 6.04 -14.32
N LEU A 75 3.64 5.74 -13.21
CA LEU A 75 4.26 5.37 -11.95
C LEU A 75 4.69 3.90 -11.89
N LEU A 76 4.40 3.11 -12.92
CA LEU A 76 4.80 1.71 -13.04
C LEU A 76 6.33 1.57 -12.97
N GLY A 77 6.83 0.54 -12.29
CA GLY A 77 8.26 0.30 -12.15
C GLY A 77 8.97 1.03 -11.01
N LYS A 78 8.28 1.88 -10.23
CA LYS A 78 8.89 2.59 -9.08
C LYS A 78 9.02 1.74 -7.81
N CYS A 79 8.47 0.52 -7.80
CA CYS A 79 8.60 -0.41 -6.68
C CYS A 79 10.00 -1.07 -6.68
N ALA A 80 10.99 -0.40 -6.09
CA ALA A 80 12.34 -0.93 -5.93
C ALA A 80 12.44 -2.35 -5.31
N PRO A 81 11.70 -2.72 -4.24
CA PRO A 81 11.82 -4.06 -3.64
C PRO A 81 11.17 -5.17 -4.47
N GLY A 82 10.19 -4.83 -5.31
CA GLY A 82 9.51 -5.80 -6.18
C GLY A 82 10.16 -5.98 -7.55
N GLY A 83 10.97 -5.01 -7.99
CA GLY A 83 11.73 -5.09 -9.23
C GLY A 83 10.87 -5.31 -10.48
N ALA A 84 11.48 -5.91 -11.50
CA ALA A 84 10.85 -6.15 -12.80
C ALA A 84 9.65 -7.10 -12.70
N GLU A 85 9.74 -8.18 -11.91
CA GLU A 85 8.68 -9.18 -11.78
C GLU A 85 7.36 -8.58 -11.27
N THR A 86 7.40 -7.74 -10.23
CA THR A 86 6.20 -7.05 -9.76
C THR A 86 5.67 -6.04 -10.77
N SER A 87 6.55 -5.40 -11.53
CA SER A 87 6.16 -4.41 -12.53
C SER A 87 5.46 -5.05 -13.73
N GLU A 88 5.90 -6.24 -14.14
CA GLU A 88 5.23 -7.06 -15.17
C GLU A 88 3.83 -7.49 -14.74
N LYS A 89 3.69 -8.02 -13.51
CA LYS A 89 2.38 -8.42 -12.95
C LYS A 89 1.40 -7.25 -12.90
N VAL A 90 1.86 -6.08 -12.46
CA VAL A 90 1.04 -4.86 -12.40
C VAL A 90 0.69 -4.36 -13.80
N ALA A 91 1.59 -4.48 -14.77
CA ALA A 91 1.33 -4.10 -16.15
C ALA A 91 0.34 -5.03 -16.85
N GLU A 92 0.36 -6.33 -16.54
CA GLU A 92 -0.64 -7.30 -17.02
C GLU A 92 -2.04 -6.92 -16.52
N ILE A 93 -2.16 -6.55 -15.24
CA ILE A 93 -3.42 -6.08 -14.64
C ILE A 93 -3.92 -4.80 -15.33
N LEU A 94 -3.01 -3.88 -15.66
CA LEU A 94 -3.32 -2.63 -16.35
C LEU A 94 -3.45 -2.76 -17.87
N ASN A 95 -3.21 -3.96 -18.43
CA ASN A 95 -3.14 -4.22 -19.88
C ASN A 95 -2.15 -3.31 -20.62
N LEU A 96 -1.01 -3.03 -19.98
CA LEU A 96 0.07 -2.22 -20.52
C LEU A 96 1.25 -3.10 -20.92
N GLN A 97 1.92 -2.73 -22.00
CA GLN A 97 3.18 -3.35 -22.42
C GLN A 97 4.31 -2.71 -21.60
N VAL A 98 5.02 -3.49 -20.79
CA VAL A 98 6.26 -3.03 -20.15
C VAL A 98 7.34 -2.96 -21.22
N SER A 99 7.70 -1.75 -21.66
CA SER A 99 8.94 -1.57 -22.40
C SER A 99 10.08 -1.91 -21.45
N GLU A 100 10.99 -2.81 -21.85
CA GLU A 100 12.17 -3.15 -21.06
C GLU A 100 12.83 -1.87 -20.54
N GLY A 101 12.74 -1.67 -19.22
CA GLY A 101 13.36 -0.53 -18.56
C GLY A 101 14.85 -0.59 -18.87
N GLY A 102 15.40 0.53 -19.35
CA GLY A 102 16.83 0.63 -19.64
C GLY A 102 17.68 0.12 -18.48
N ALA A 103 18.92 -0.30 -18.79
CA ALA A 103 19.80 -1.00 -17.86
C ALA A 103 19.79 -0.40 -16.43
N PRO A 104 19.76 -1.25 -15.39
CA PRO A 104 19.58 -0.82 -14.01
C PRO A 104 20.63 0.24 -13.64
N GLN A 105 20.16 1.46 -13.39
CA GLN A 105 21.01 2.56 -12.93
C GLN A 105 21.33 2.32 -11.46
N ARG A 106 22.58 1.97 -11.13
CA ARG A 106 23.04 1.90 -9.74
C ARG A 106 23.90 3.11 -9.41
N PRO A 107 23.66 3.80 -8.27
CA PRO A 107 24.55 4.86 -7.84
C PRO A 107 25.91 4.24 -7.45
N ILE A 108 26.97 4.68 -8.12
CA ILE A 108 28.35 4.36 -7.74
C ILE A 108 28.88 5.53 -6.93
N VAL A 109 29.28 5.27 -5.69
CA VAL A 109 30.02 6.25 -4.88
C VAL A 109 31.50 5.90 -4.95
N HIS A 110 32.29 6.76 -5.57
CA HIS A 110 33.75 6.63 -5.53
C HIS A 110 34.28 7.22 -4.21
N CYS A 111 35.08 6.45 -3.48
CA CYS A 111 35.82 6.98 -2.34
C CYS A 111 36.81 8.06 -2.85
N ARG A 112 36.80 9.25 -2.24
CA ARG A 112 37.47 10.48 -2.73
C ARG A 112 36.92 11.08 -4.05
N ALA A 113 35.63 10.92 -4.34
CA ALA A 113 35.01 11.66 -5.44
C ALA A 113 35.16 13.17 -5.25
N HIS A 114 35.68 13.88 -6.25
CA HIS A 114 35.72 15.34 -6.30
C HIS A 114 34.40 15.88 -6.88
N THR A 115 34.17 17.19 -6.76
CA THR A 115 32.93 17.85 -7.26
C THR A 115 32.67 17.58 -8.76
N GLU A 116 33.73 17.31 -9.52
CA GLU A 116 33.69 16.99 -10.94
C GLU A 116 33.16 15.56 -11.21
N ASP A 117 33.31 14.63 -10.27
CA ASP A 117 32.87 13.24 -10.38
C ASP A 117 31.41 13.02 -9.95
N ARG A 118 30.69 14.10 -9.57
CA ARG A 118 29.35 14.02 -8.98
C ARG A 118 28.26 13.47 -9.92
N ILE A 119 28.51 13.47 -11.24
CA ILE A 119 27.59 12.98 -12.27
C ILE A 119 28.31 12.03 -13.23
N TYR A 120 28.72 10.86 -12.73
CA TYR A 120 29.24 9.80 -13.57
C TYR A 120 28.17 8.74 -13.86
N TYR A 121 27.75 8.63 -15.12
CA TYR A 121 26.82 7.61 -15.58
C TYR A 121 27.59 6.42 -16.15
N ALA A 122 27.81 5.39 -15.33
CA ALA A 122 28.34 4.13 -15.81
C ALA A 122 27.30 3.45 -16.72
N LYS A 123 27.68 3.12 -17.95
CA LYS A 123 26.83 2.29 -18.84
C LYS A 123 26.92 0.85 -18.37
N TYR A 124 25.83 0.35 -17.79
CA TYR A 124 25.68 -1.06 -17.47
C TYR A 124 25.25 -1.81 -18.73
N THR A 125 26.21 -2.39 -19.46
CA THR A 125 25.90 -3.30 -20.57
C THR A 125 25.55 -4.67 -20.00
N LEU A 126 24.44 -5.28 -20.43
CA LEU A 126 23.95 -6.59 -19.95
C LEU A 126 24.97 -7.75 -20.10
N SER A 127 26.05 -7.56 -20.85
CA SER A 127 27.10 -8.56 -21.08
C SER A 127 28.11 -8.72 -19.93
N LEU A 128 28.07 -7.90 -18.89
CA LEU A 128 29.12 -7.83 -17.84
C LEU A 128 28.67 -8.27 -16.44
N ILE A 129 27.55 -9.00 -16.31
CA ILE A 129 27.02 -9.47 -15.01
C ILE A 129 27.46 -10.90 -14.63
N HIS A 130 28.41 -11.50 -15.35
CA HIS A 130 29.09 -12.70 -14.90
C HIS A 130 30.33 -12.32 -14.07
N ILE A 131 30.14 -12.16 -12.76
CA ILE A 131 31.20 -12.41 -11.78
C ILE A 131 30.89 -13.73 -11.08
#